data_AF-A0ABD0QRA6-F1
#
_entry.id   AF-A0ABD0QRA6-F1
#
_cell.length_a   1.000
_cell.length_b   1.000
_cell.length_c   1.000
_cell.angle_alpha   90.00
_cell.angle_beta   90.00
_cell.angle_gamma   90.00
#
_symmetry.space_group_name_H-M   'P 1'
#
loop_
_entity.id
_entity.type
_entity.pdbx_description
1 polymer ?
#
loop_
_entity_poly.entity_id
_entity_poly.type
_entity_poly.pdbx_seq_one_letter_code
_entity_poly.pdbx_strand_id
1 'polypeptide(L)'
;MSFIFLVIVILIVLRRRYQKEVLVTKSSGEIHEQLVRYDEEGGGEMDTNGYDVSILSFRPATGPSLYAVVKKPSACKGDMAMMIEVKKDEADHDRDGIPYDTLHIYGYEGSESLAGSLSSLDSSSTGSNLDYDFLHEWGPRFRTLAQLYG
;
A
#
# COMPACT_ATOMS: atom_id res chain seq x y z
N MET A 1 1.97 48.50 -30.35
CA MET A 1 1.34 48.08 -29.09
C MET A 1 0.02 47.32 -29.32
N SER A 2 -0.99 47.89 -30.00
CA SER A 2 -2.32 47.25 -30.16
C SER A 2 -2.34 45.92 -30.92
N PHE A 3 -1.48 45.74 -31.94
CA PHE A 3 -1.37 44.49 -32.69
C PHE A 3 -0.87 43.32 -31.81
N ILE A 4 0.06 43.60 -30.90
CA ILE A 4 0.65 42.60 -30.00
C ILE A 4 -0.41 42.09 -29.02
N PHE A 5 -1.24 42.98 -28.47
CA PHE A 5 -2.35 42.60 -27.59
C PHE A 5 -3.39 41.75 -28.33
N LEU A 6 -3.70 42.06 -29.58
CA LEU A 6 -4.63 41.27 -30.40
C LEU A 6 -4.12 39.82 -30.59
N VAL A 7 -2.84 39.66 -30.93
CA VAL A 7 -2.21 38.34 -31.10
C VAL A 7 -2.22 37.54 -29.79
N ILE A 8 -1.94 38.18 -28.65
CA ILE A 8 -1.97 37.53 -27.33
C ILE A 8 -3.39 37.04 -26.99
N VAL A 9 -4.42 37.88 -27.22
CA VAL A 9 -5.82 37.49 -26.97
C VAL A 9 -6.23 36.31 -27.86
N ILE A 10 -5.86 36.32 -29.14
CA ILE A 10 -6.11 35.23 -30.07
C ILE A 10 -5.44 33.93 -29.59
N LEU A 11 -4.17 33.98 -29.16
CA LEU A 11 -3.44 32.84 -28.61
C LEU A 11 -4.11 32.27 -27.34
N ILE A 12 -4.61 33.13 -26.44
CA ILE A 12 -5.32 32.69 -25.23
C ILE A 12 -6.64 31.99 -25.59
N VAL A 13 -7.39 32.51 -26.56
CA VAL A 13 -8.65 31.90 -27.01
C VAL A 13 -8.40 30.55 -27.68
N LEU A 14 -7.39 30.45 -28.56
CA LEU A 14 -6.98 29.20 -29.19
C LEU A 14 -6.54 28.16 -28.15
N ARG A 15 -5.72 28.55 -27.17
CA ARG A 15 -5.28 27.67 -26.09
C ARG A 15 -6.46 27.19 -25.23
N ARG A 16 -7.43 28.06 -24.94
CA ARG A 16 -8.66 27.69 -24.22
C ARG A 16 -9.56 26.74 -25.00
N ARG A 17 -9.65 26.90 -26.33
CA ARG A 17 -10.40 25.97 -27.19
C ARG A 17 -9.71 24.61 -27.24
N TYR A 18 -8.40 24.57 -27.45
CA TYR A 18 -7.62 23.33 -27.49
C TYR A 18 -7.70 22.54 -26.17
N GLN A 19 -7.62 23.23 -25.02
CA GLN A 19 -7.78 22.56 -23.72
C GLN A 19 -9.18 21.98 -23.52
N LYS A 20 -10.23 22.60 -24.06
CA LYS A 20 -11.59 22.05 -24.02
C LYS A 20 -11.72 20.81 -24.91
N GLU A 21 -11.18 20.86 -26.12
CA GLU A 21 -11.17 19.71 -27.05
C GLU A 21 -10.39 18.52 -26.49
N VAL A 22 -9.22 18.75 -25.88
CA VAL A 22 -8.40 17.71 -25.23
C VAL A 22 -9.10 17.14 -23.99
N LEU A 23 -9.75 17.97 -23.17
CA LEU A 23 -10.50 17.52 -22.01
C LEU A 23 -11.73 16.68 -22.42
N VAL A 24 -12.45 17.10 -23.47
CA VAL A 24 -13.60 16.38 -24.02
C VAL A 24 -13.17 15.04 -24.63
N THR A 25 -12.08 15.03 -25.41
CA THR A 25 -11.51 13.80 -25.99
C THR A 25 -10.99 12.84 -24.93
N LYS A 26 -10.46 13.35 -23.81
CA LYS A 26 -10.03 12.51 -22.68
C LYS A 26 -11.21 11.92 -21.91
N SER A 27 -12.32 12.65 -21.76
CA SER A 27 -13.52 12.15 -21.06
C SER A 27 -14.31 11.07 -21.81
N SER A 28 -14.16 10.96 -23.13
CA SER A 28 -14.87 9.94 -23.94
C SER A 28 -14.09 8.64 -24.13
N GLY A 29 -12.82 8.58 -23.75
CA GLY A 29 -11.94 7.42 -23.97
C GLY A 29 -11.76 6.47 -22.79
N GLU A 30 -12.28 6.82 -21.60
CA GLU A 30 -11.98 6.13 -20.33
C GLU A 30 -13.17 5.30 -19.80
N ILE A 31 -14.19 5.01 -20.63
CA ILE A 31 -15.36 4.18 -20.26
C ILE A 31 -15.32 2.79 -20.95
N HIS A 32 -14.17 2.36 -21.48
CA HIS A 32 -14.11 1.15 -22.32
C HIS A 32 -13.08 0.09 -21.90
N GLU A 33 -12.63 0.09 -20.65
CA GLU A 33 -11.64 -0.90 -20.18
C GLU A 33 -12.20 -2.03 -19.32
N GLN A 34 -13.52 -2.23 -19.28
CA GLN A 34 -14.11 -3.40 -18.61
C GLN A 34 -15.25 -4.03 -19.42
N LEU A 35 -15.00 -4.35 -20.69
CA LEU A 35 -15.83 -5.31 -21.43
C LEU A 35 -14.97 -6.52 -21.79
N VAL A 36 -14.81 -7.43 -20.83
CA VAL A 36 -14.22 -8.75 -21.08
C VAL A 36 -15.24 -9.56 -21.88
N ARG A 37 -14.85 -10.06 -23.06
CA ARG A 37 -15.71 -10.97 -23.82
C ARG A 37 -15.73 -12.33 -23.14
N TYR A 38 -16.91 -12.72 -22.66
CA TYR A 38 -17.16 -13.94 -21.90
C TYR A 38 -17.21 -15.22 -22.74
N ASP A 39 -16.85 -15.17 -24.03
CA ASP A 39 -16.92 -16.32 -24.94
C ASP A 39 -15.61 -17.13 -25.05
N GLU A 40 -14.49 -16.61 -24.52
CA GLU A 40 -13.18 -17.29 -24.57
C GLU A 40 -12.70 -17.87 -23.22
N GLU A 41 -13.19 -17.38 -22.07
CA GLU A 41 -12.76 -17.85 -20.75
C GLU A 41 -13.76 -18.86 -20.18
N GLY A 42 -13.71 -20.09 -20.70
CA GLY A 42 -14.40 -21.22 -20.08
C GLY A 42 -13.85 -21.45 -18.67
N GLY A 43 -14.73 -21.43 -17.66
CA GLY A 43 -14.42 -21.69 -16.25
C GLY A 43 -14.02 -23.15 -15.98
N GLY A 44 -12.86 -23.56 -16.48
CA GLY A 44 -12.21 -24.83 -16.20
C GLY A 44 -11.43 -24.77 -14.90
N GLU A 45 -12.00 -25.37 -13.87
CA GLU A 45 -11.45 -25.76 -12.56
C GLU A 45 -10.10 -26.51 -12.63
N MET A 46 -8.99 -25.88 -13.02
CA MET A 46 -7.71 -26.61 -13.18
C MET A 46 -6.56 -26.18 -12.28
N ASP A 47 -6.67 -25.05 -11.57
CA ASP A 47 -5.58 -24.51 -10.72
C ASP A 47 -5.89 -24.56 -9.21
N THR A 48 -6.48 -25.66 -8.75
CA THR A 48 -6.93 -25.86 -7.35
C THR A 48 -5.82 -26.33 -6.39
N ASN A 49 -4.54 -26.05 -6.70
CA ASN A 49 -3.41 -26.62 -5.98
C ASN A 49 -2.55 -25.55 -5.27
N GLY A 50 -2.80 -24.27 -5.53
CA GLY A 50 -2.01 -23.15 -5.01
C GLY A 50 -2.45 -22.60 -3.66
N TYR A 51 -3.47 -23.18 -3.04
CA TYR A 51 -4.05 -22.66 -1.79
C TYR A 51 -3.29 -23.20 -0.58
N ASP A 52 -2.55 -22.33 0.11
CA ASP A 52 -1.95 -22.65 1.41
C ASP A 52 -3.02 -22.63 2.51
N VAL A 53 -3.34 -23.80 3.06
CA VAL A 53 -4.31 -23.98 4.15
C VAL A 53 -3.82 -23.39 5.47
N SER A 54 -2.55 -22.99 5.61
CA SER A 54 -2.03 -22.32 6.81
C SER A 54 -2.77 -21.02 7.13
N ILE A 55 -3.34 -20.37 6.11
CA ILE A 55 -4.12 -19.14 6.22
C ILE A 55 -5.46 -19.39 6.94
N LEU A 56 -6.01 -20.61 6.86
CA LEU A 56 -7.22 -20.99 7.60
C LEU A 56 -6.99 -21.11 9.11
N SER A 57 -5.74 -21.28 9.56
CA SER A 57 -5.40 -21.32 10.99
C SER A 57 -5.33 -19.93 11.60
N PHE A 58 -5.20 -18.87 10.78
CA PHE A 58 -5.38 -17.49 11.20
C PHE A 58 -6.87 -17.12 11.16
N ARG A 59 -7.69 -17.77 12.00
CA ARG A 59 -9.07 -17.31 12.22
C ARG A 59 -9.06 -16.26 13.33
N PRO A 60 -9.38 -14.98 13.06
CA PRO A 60 -10.08 -14.21 14.08
C PRO A 60 -11.40 -14.95 14.33
N ALA A 61 -11.75 -15.17 15.58
CA ALA A 61 -12.82 -16.07 16.03
C ALA A 61 -14.25 -15.70 15.57
N THR A 62 -14.44 -14.74 14.67
CA THR A 62 -15.73 -14.20 14.25
C THR A 62 -15.63 -13.64 12.83
N GLY A 63 -15.77 -14.51 11.82
CA GLY A 63 -15.95 -14.11 10.41
C GLY A 63 -17.41 -14.29 9.99
N PRO A 64 -18.06 -13.33 9.30
CA PRO A 64 -19.44 -13.46 8.85
C PRO A 64 -19.60 -14.59 7.81
N SER A 65 -20.77 -15.23 7.81
CA SER A 65 -21.16 -16.29 6.86
C SER A 65 -20.97 -15.83 5.41
N LEU A 66 -20.12 -16.53 4.65
CA LEU A 66 -19.68 -16.20 3.28
C LEU A 66 -20.75 -16.35 2.18
N TYR A 67 -22.02 -16.52 2.54
CA TYR A 67 -23.11 -16.62 1.58
C TYR A 67 -24.34 -15.90 2.11
N ALA A 68 -24.81 -14.91 1.36
CA ALA A 68 -26.14 -14.35 1.54
C ALA A 68 -27.16 -15.48 1.30
N VAL A 69 -27.84 -15.91 2.36
CA VAL A 69 -28.95 -16.85 2.23
C VAL A 69 -30.05 -16.13 1.46
N VAL A 70 -30.25 -16.52 0.20
CA VAL A 70 -31.35 -16.00 -0.63
C VAL A 70 -32.68 -16.38 0.01
N LYS A 71 -33.26 -15.44 0.76
CA LYS A 71 -34.62 -15.58 1.28
C LYS A 71 -35.59 -15.39 0.12
N LYS A 72 -36.11 -16.51 -0.39
CA LYS A 72 -37.20 -16.48 -1.39
C LYS A 72 -38.38 -15.72 -0.78
N PRO A 73 -38.87 -14.64 -1.41
CA PRO A 73 -39.97 -13.88 -0.84
C PRO A 73 -41.24 -14.72 -0.83
N SER A 74 -41.99 -14.66 0.28
CA SER A 74 -43.36 -15.14 0.35
C SER A 74 -44.18 -14.39 -0.69
N ALA A 75 -44.89 -15.12 -1.55
CA ALA A 75 -45.74 -14.54 -2.58
C ALA A 75 -46.92 -13.82 -1.93
N CYS A 76 -46.79 -12.52 -1.69
CA CYS A 76 -47.92 -11.67 -1.34
C CYS A 76 -48.86 -11.61 -2.56
N LYS A 77 -50.05 -12.22 -2.43
CA LYS A 77 -51.14 -12.06 -3.39
C LYS A 77 -51.64 -10.61 -3.31
N GLY A 78 -51.07 -9.73 -4.13
CA GLY A 78 -51.41 -8.31 -4.20
C GLY A 78 -50.84 -7.67 -5.46
N ASP A 79 -51.38 -6.50 -5.82
CA ASP A 79 -51.02 -5.74 -7.02
C ASP A 79 -49.50 -5.65 -7.22
N MET A 80 -49.02 -6.06 -8.41
CA MET A 80 -47.60 -6.18 -8.71
C MET A 80 -46.85 -4.86 -8.55
N ALA A 81 -47.52 -3.73 -8.79
CA ALA A 81 -46.95 -2.40 -8.60
C ALA A 81 -46.53 -2.16 -7.14
N MET A 82 -47.39 -2.53 -6.19
CA MET A 82 -47.11 -2.41 -4.76
C MET A 82 -46.00 -3.36 -4.32
N MET A 83 -45.95 -4.56 -4.89
CA MET A 83 -44.87 -5.51 -4.60
C MET A 83 -43.50 -4.98 -5.05
N ILE A 84 -43.43 -4.34 -6.22
CA ILE A 84 -42.20 -3.75 -6.74
C ILE A 84 -41.75 -2.59 -5.85
N GLU A 85 -42.66 -1.72 -5.44
CA GLU A 85 -42.35 -0.58 -4.57
C GLU A 85 -41.82 -1.04 -3.19
N VAL A 86 -42.48 -2.03 -2.58
CA VAL A 86 -42.04 -2.61 -1.30
C VAL A 86 -40.68 -3.32 -1.44
N LYS A 87 -40.46 -4.08 -2.52
CA LYS A 87 -39.20 -4.80 -2.73
C LYS A 87 -38.03 -3.89 -3.08
N LYS A 88 -38.30 -2.79 -3.78
CA LYS A 88 -37.32 -1.73 -4.03
C LYS A 88 -36.89 -1.09 -2.71
N ASP A 89 -37.85 -0.68 -1.88
CA ASP A 89 -37.55 -0.07 -0.58
C ASP A 89 -36.76 -1.03 0.34
N GLU A 90 -37.10 -2.32 0.34
CA GLU A 90 -36.36 -3.36 1.07
C GLU A 90 -34.91 -3.49 0.57
N ALA A 91 -34.67 -3.42 -0.74
CA ALA A 91 -33.33 -3.48 -1.32
C ALA A 91 -32.52 -2.20 -1.08
N ASP A 92 -33.16 -1.02 -1.15
CA ASP A 92 -32.52 0.27 -0.90
C ASP A 92 -32.04 0.41 0.55
N HIS A 93 -32.68 -0.30 1.48
CA HIS A 93 -32.31 -0.35 2.91
C HIS A 93 -31.48 -1.58 3.29
N ASP A 94 -31.03 -2.38 2.32
CA ASP A 94 -30.20 -3.56 2.59
C ASP A 94 -28.79 -3.12 3.04
N ARG A 95 -28.52 -3.30 4.34
CA ARG A 95 -27.22 -3.02 4.95
C ARG A 95 -26.14 -4.04 4.56
N ASP A 96 -26.52 -5.18 4.02
CA ASP A 96 -25.58 -6.23 3.58
C ASP A 96 -25.13 -6.02 2.11
N GLY A 97 -25.67 -5.01 1.42
CA GLY A 97 -25.37 -4.69 0.02
C GLY A 97 -24.09 -3.86 -0.22
N ILE A 98 -23.36 -3.50 0.85
CA ILE A 98 -22.06 -2.85 0.70
C ILE A 98 -20.98 -3.86 0.27
N PRO A 99 -20.04 -3.49 -0.63
CA PRO A 99 -18.92 -4.39 -0.96
C PRO A 99 -18.16 -4.74 0.31
N TYR A 100 -17.90 -6.02 0.52
CA TYR A 100 -17.19 -6.48 1.71
C TYR A 100 -15.80 -5.83 1.80
N ASP A 101 -15.42 -5.45 3.00
CA ASP A 101 -14.07 -4.93 3.27
C ASP A 101 -13.03 -5.98 2.87
N THR A 102 -12.06 -5.57 2.06
CA THR A 102 -10.95 -6.43 1.63
C THR A 102 -9.74 -6.22 2.53
N LEU A 103 -9.34 -7.27 3.24
CA LEU A 103 -8.10 -7.27 4.02
C LEU A 103 -6.89 -7.38 3.08
N HIS A 104 -5.99 -6.40 3.16
CA HIS A 104 -4.68 -6.47 2.51
C HIS A 104 -3.64 -6.86 3.53
N ILE A 105 -3.08 -8.07 3.39
CA ILE A 105 -2.02 -8.57 4.25
C ILE A 105 -0.68 -8.18 3.63
N TYR A 106 0.09 -7.36 4.34
CA TYR A 106 1.43 -6.98 3.94
C TYR A 106 2.45 -7.82 4.70
N GLY A 107 3.38 -8.45 3.96
CA GLY A 107 4.44 -9.29 4.53
C GLY A 107 5.82 -9.03 3.92
N TYR A 108 6.00 -7.88 3.27
CA TYR A 108 7.28 -7.55 2.67
C TYR A 108 8.23 -6.98 3.72
N GLU A 109 9.23 -7.79 4.09
CA GLU A 109 10.24 -7.46 5.10
C GLU A 109 11.32 -6.49 4.59
N GLY A 110 11.42 -6.32 3.26
CA GLY A 110 12.55 -5.66 2.63
C GLY A 110 13.58 -6.67 2.14
N SER A 111 14.47 -6.21 1.27
CA SER A 111 15.64 -6.97 0.84
C SER A 111 16.77 -6.82 1.84
N GLU A 112 17.52 -7.89 2.11
CA GLU A 112 18.72 -7.86 2.95
C GLU A 112 19.71 -6.79 2.45
N SER A 113 19.66 -5.62 3.08
CA SER A 113 20.63 -4.57 2.84
C SER A 113 21.71 -4.69 3.90
N LEU A 114 22.96 -4.82 3.44
CA LEU A 114 24.10 -4.63 4.30
C LEU A 114 24.01 -3.24 4.91
N ALA A 115 23.89 -3.17 6.24
CA ALA A 115 23.97 -1.91 6.95
C ALA A 115 25.28 -1.25 6.54
N GLY A 116 25.21 0.01 6.06
CA GLY A 116 26.40 0.76 5.66
C GLY A 116 27.44 0.80 6.79
N SER A 117 28.69 1.08 6.44
CA SER A 117 29.79 1.13 7.40
C SER A 117 29.45 2.00 8.61
N LEU A 118 29.35 1.37 9.78
CA LEU A 118 29.14 2.07 11.04
C LEU A 118 30.42 2.80 11.44
N SER A 119 30.27 3.96 12.08
CA SER A 119 31.42 4.69 12.61
C SER A 119 32.04 3.90 13.76
N SER A 120 33.37 3.77 13.76
CA SER A 120 34.11 3.24 14.90
C SER A 120 33.85 4.09 16.14
N LEU A 121 33.68 3.45 17.29
CA LEU A 121 33.62 4.12 18.60
C LEU A 121 35.03 4.52 19.08
N ASP A 122 35.92 4.92 18.19
CA ASP A 122 37.27 5.32 18.58
C ASP A 122 37.17 6.53 19.51
N SER A 123 37.31 6.25 20.81
CA SER A 123 37.60 7.24 21.80
C SER A 123 38.95 7.82 21.41
N SER A 124 38.95 9.10 21.02
CA SER A 124 40.16 9.86 20.73
C SER A 124 41.08 9.87 21.96
N SER A 125 41.87 8.83 22.19
CA SER A 125 43.04 8.90 23.05
C SER A 125 44.14 9.58 22.25
N THR A 126 43.92 10.85 21.95
CA THR A 126 44.95 11.77 21.45
C THR A 126 46.02 11.84 22.53
N GLY A 127 47.05 10.98 22.37
CA GLY A 127 48.30 10.92 23.11
C GLY A 127 48.32 11.76 24.38
N SER A 128 47.51 11.39 25.38
CA SER A 128 47.65 11.98 26.70
C SER A 128 49.04 11.58 27.16
N ASN A 129 49.89 12.59 27.37
CA ASN A 129 51.28 12.47 27.81
C ASN A 129 51.46 11.22 28.67
N LEU A 130 52.02 10.16 28.09
CA LEU A 130 52.06 8.83 28.69
C LEU A 130 53.12 8.87 29.80
N ASP A 131 52.71 9.32 30.97
CA ASP A 131 53.51 9.28 32.19
C ASP A 131 53.40 7.88 32.79
N TYR A 132 54.54 7.20 32.87
CA TYR A 132 54.66 5.83 33.35
C TYR A 132 55.37 5.73 34.72
N ASP A 133 55.50 6.84 35.46
CA ASP A 133 56.18 6.86 36.76
C ASP A 133 55.60 5.85 37.77
N PHE A 134 54.32 5.46 37.62
CA PHE A 134 53.68 4.40 38.42
C PHE A 134 54.32 3.01 38.26
N LEU A 135 55.10 2.76 37.22
CA LEU A 135 55.80 1.49 37.01
C LEU A 135 56.86 1.22 38.09
N HIS A 136 57.42 2.27 38.71
CA HIS A 136 58.36 2.13 39.83
C HIS A 136 57.70 1.51 41.06
N GLU A 137 56.40 1.73 41.24
CA GLU A 137 55.64 1.24 42.41
C GLU A 137 55.16 -0.22 42.25
N TRP A 138 55.15 -0.77 41.03
CA TRP A 138 54.67 -2.14 40.74
C TRP A 138 55.65 -3.25 41.14
N GLY A 139 56.86 -2.88 41.58
CA GLY A 139 57.82 -3.80 42.20
C GLY A 139 58.84 -4.41 41.23
N PRO A 140 59.65 -5.38 41.71
CA PRO A 140 60.91 -5.77 41.06
C PRO A 140 60.76 -6.38 39.67
N ARG A 141 59.60 -6.95 39.36
CA ARG A 141 59.29 -7.55 38.05
C ARG A 141 59.14 -6.51 36.94
N PHE A 142 58.80 -5.27 37.29
CA PHE A 142 58.54 -4.18 36.35
C PHE A 142 59.71 -3.19 36.23
N ARG A 143 60.83 -3.40 36.96
CA ARG A 143 62.01 -2.51 36.89
C ARG A 143 62.52 -2.27 35.48
N THR A 144 62.56 -3.31 34.65
CA THR A 144 63.02 -3.18 33.27
C THR A 144 62.09 -2.29 32.45
N LEU A 145 60.78 -2.36 32.71
CA LEU A 145 59.79 -1.54 32.03
C LEU A 145 59.82 -0.10 32.54
N ALA A 146 59.94 0.11 33.85
CA ALA A 146 60.14 1.42 34.46
C ALA A 146 61.39 2.09 33.87
N GLN A 147 62.55 1.43 33.88
CA GLN A 147 63.77 1.96 33.25
C GLN A 147 63.62 2.36 31.78
N LEU A 148 62.70 1.76 31.03
CA LEU A 148 62.49 2.05 29.62
C LEU A 148 61.50 3.19 29.36
N TYR A 149 60.53 3.40 30.27
CA TYR A 149 59.38 4.27 30.07
C TYR A 149 59.23 5.40 31.11
N GLY A 150 60.03 5.39 32.19
CA GLY A 150 60.05 6.36 33.29
C GLY A 150 60.66 5.75 34.54
#